data_AF-A0AAW0XW69-F1
#
_entry.id   AF-A0AAW0XW69-F1
#
_cell.length_a   1.000
_cell.length_b   1.000
_cell.length_c   1.000
_cell.angle_alpha   90.00
_cell.angle_beta   90.00
_cell.angle_gamma   90.00
#
_symmetry.space_group_name_H-M   'P 1'
#
loop_
_entity.id
_entity.type
_entity.pdbx_description
1 polymer ?
#
loop_
_entity_poly.entity_id
_entity_poly.type
_entity_poly.pdbx_seq_one_letter_code
_entity_poly.pdbx_strand_id
1 'polypeptide(L)'
;IDRESIAEIIVTVTAKDSAGHTQLLKITITVEDLNDNKPVMEPDNCDVDVPIHVKESENNGYYVTTVRATDADKEEPHNSVSYALLNEQLSDTQNRRLPFMLDPLTG
;
A
#
# COMPACT_ATOMS: atom_id res chain seq x y z
N ILE A 1 -19.43 -5.11 -1.61
CA ILE A 1 -18.54 -6.26 -1.34
C ILE A 1 -17.14 -5.68 -1.35
N ASP A 2 -16.31 -6.11 -0.42
CA ASP A 2 -15.00 -5.52 -0.17
C ASP A 2 -13.98 -6.66 -0.19
N ARG A 3 -13.00 -6.59 -1.09
CA ARG A 3 -12.05 -7.69 -1.31
C ARG A 3 -11.13 -7.83 -0.10
N GLU A 4 -10.77 -6.71 0.51
CA GLU A 4 -9.90 -6.59 1.67
C GLU A 4 -10.50 -7.31 2.88
N SER A 5 -11.83 -7.36 2.94
CA SER A 5 -12.59 -8.16 3.90
C SER A 5 -12.81 -9.62 3.45
N ILE A 6 -13.25 -9.84 2.20
CA ILE A 6 -13.62 -11.17 1.67
C ILE A 6 -13.23 -11.26 0.19
N ALA A 7 -12.20 -12.05 -0.12
CA ALA A 7 -11.72 -12.24 -1.49
C ALA A 7 -12.57 -13.23 -2.33
N GLU A 8 -13.25 -14.17 -1.67
CA GLU A 8 -14.01 -15.22 -2.36
C GLU A 8 -15.32 -15.54 -1.62
N ILE A 9 -16.41 -15.66 -2.38
CA ILE A 9 -17.70 -16.13 -1.89
C ILE A 9 -18.04 -17.46 -2.57
N ILE A 10 -18.25 -18.50 -1.77
CA ILE A 10 -18.68 -19.81 -2.25
C ILE A 10 -20.19 -19.96 -2.04
N VAL A 11 -20.94 -20.04 -3.14
CA VAL A 11 -22.38 -20.28 -3.13
C VAL A 11 -22.63 -21.74 -3.50
N THR A 12 -23.42 -22.45 -2.68
CA THR A 12 -23.84 -23.82 -2.99
C THR A 12 -25.29 -23.82 -3.44
N VAL A 13 -25.53 -24.23 -4.68
CA VAL A 13 -26.86 -24.41 -5.26
C VAL A 13 -27.27 -25.87 -5.09
N THR A 14 -28.48 -26.12 -4.60
CA THR A 14 -29.05 -27.47 -4.54
C THR A 14 -30.22 -27.57 -5.52
N ALA A 15 -30.10 -28.45 -6.51
CA ALA A 15 -31.21 -28.85 -7.36
C ALA A 15 -31.91 -30.06 -6.74
N LYS A 16 -33.24 -30.06 -6.71
CA LYS A 16 -34.06 -31.19 -6.24
C LYS A 16 -35.15 -31.48 -7.26
N ASP A 17 -35.28 -32.73 -7.67
CA ASP A 17 -36.36 -33.17 -8.56
C ASP A 17 -37.63 -33.60 -7.78
N SER A 18 -38.73 -33.85 -8.50
CA SER A 18 -39.98 -34.33 -7.91
C SER A 18 -39.90 -35.77 -7.38
N ALA A 19 -38.90 -36.54 -7.79
CA ALA A 19 -38.64 -37.90 -7.30
C ALA A 19 -37.82 -37.91 -5.99
N GLY A 20 -37.33 -36.75 -5.55
CA GLY A 20 -36.57 -36.58 -4.32
C GLY A 20 -35.06 -36.67 -4.47
N HIS A 21 -34.53 -36.81 -5.69
CA HIS A 21 -33.09 -36.75 -5.91
C HIS A 21 -32.59 -35.31 -5.76
N THR A 22 -31.39 -35.17 -5.20
CA THR A 22 -30.73 -33.87 -5.02
C THR A 22 -29.33 -33.86 -5.61
N GLN A 23 -28.97 -32.76 -6.25
CA GLN A 23 -27.61 -32.50 -6.73
C GLN A 23 -27.13 -31.14 -6.21
N LEU A 24 -25.87 -31.07 -5.81
CA LEU A 24 -25.24 -29.82 -5.39
C LEU A 24 -24.27 -29.30 -6.46
N LEU A 25 -24.27 -28.00 -6.67
CA LEU A 25 -23.30 -27.27 -7.48
C LEU A 25 -22.68 -26.16 -6.64
N LYS A 26 -21.34 -26.11 -6.61
CA LYS A 26 -20.61 -25.00 -5.98
C LYS A 26 -20.27 -23.97 -7.04
N ILE A 27 -20.57 -22.71 -6.77
CA ILE A 27 -20.21 -21.56 -7.58
C ILE A 27 -19.24 -20.73 -6.74
N THR A 28 -18.06 -20.50 -7.29
CA THR A 28 -17.05 -19.63 -6.70
C THR A 28 -17.15 -18.25 -7.33
N ILE A 29 -17.33 -17.23 -6.51
CA ILE A 29 -17.36 -15.82 -6.91
C ILE A 29 -16.09 -15.18 -6.35
N THR A 30 -15.21 -14.74 -7.25
CA THR A 30 -14.00 -14.00 -6.88
C THR A 30 -14.31 -12.50 -6.88
N VAL A 31 -13.82 -11.80 -5.85
CA VAL A 31 -13.95 -10.34 -5.75
C VAL A 31 -12.69 -9.72 -6.34
N GLU A 32 -12.87 -8.84 -7.32
CA GLU A 32 -11.76 -8.12 -7.95
C GLU A 32 -11.17 -7.08 -7.01
N ASP A 33 -9.86 -6.88 -7.13
CA ASP A 33 -9.16 -5.83 -6.40
C ASP A 33 -9.32 -4.49 -7.08
N LEU A 34 -9.70 -3.49 -6.31
CA LEU A 34 -9.69 -2.10 -6.76
C LEU A 34 -8.67 -1.35 -5.92
N ASN A 35 -8.03 -0.35 -6.53
CA ASN A 35 -7.16 0.57 -5.81
C ASN A 35 -8.03 1.60 -5.06
N ASP A 36 -8.57 1.21 -3.91
CA ASP A 36 -9.44 2.05 -3.09
C ASP A 36 -8.91 2.33 -1.68
N ASN A 37 -7.79 1.71 -1.31
CA ASN A 37 -6.98 2.10 -0.16
C ASN A 37 -5.84 3.03 -0.58
N LYS A 38 -5.39 3.84 0.36
CA LYS A 38 -4.23 4.73 0.16
C LYS A 38 -3.10 4.23 1.05
N PRO A 39 -1.82 4.46 0.67
CA PRO A 39 -0.71 4.06 1.50
C PRO A 39 -0.74 4.77 2.87
N VAL A 40 -0.43 4.02 3.93
CA VAL A 40 -0.35 4.49 5.33
C VAL A 40 1.08 4.34 5.83
N MET A 41 1.67 5.43 6.31
CA MET A 41 3.03 5.46 6.86
C MET A 41 3.10 4.87 8.28
N GLU A 42 4.17 4.15 8.59
CA GLU A 42 4.47 3.60 9.92
C GLU A 42 5.40 4.54 10.72
N PRO A 43 5.16 4.73 12.04
CA PRO A 43 4.02 4.22 12.81
C PRO A 43 2.68 4.87 12.40
N ASP A 44 1.58 4.12 12.59
CA ASP A 44 0.20 4.36 12.13
C ASP A 44 -0.43 5.66 12.66
N ASN A 45 0.11 6.82 12.30
CA ASN A 45 -0.29 8.17 12.71
C ASN A 45 0.77 9.21 12.34
N CYS A 46 1.45 9.06 11.20
CA CYS A 46 2.40 10.03 10.67
C CYS A 46 1.74 11.31 10.10
N ASP A 47 0.56 11.70 10.62
CA ASP A 47 -0.03 13.04 10.41
C ASP A 47 0.67 14.11 11.28
N VAL A 48 1.71 13.70 12.03
CA VAL A 48 2.51 14.58 12.89
C VAL A 48 3.92 14.64 12.32
N ASP A 49 4.46 15.85 12.20
CA ASP A 49 5.86 16.06 11.82
C ASP A 49 6.79 15.35 12.81
N VAL A 50 7.48 14.30 12.33
CA VAL A 50 8.50 13.59 13.11
C VAL A 50 9.87 14.17 12.77
N PRO A 51 10.50 14.96 13.66
CA PRO A 51 11.82 15.51 13.39
C PRO A 51 12.87 14.39 13.38
N ILE A 52 13.69 14.37 12.33
CA ILE A 52 14.84 13.49 12.20
C ILE A 52 16.10 14.33 12.39
N HIS A 53 17.02 13.87 13.24
CA HIS A 53 18.24 14.59 13.59
C HIS A 53 19.48 13.87 13.04
N VAL A 54 20.38 14.64 12.41
CA VAL A 54 21.68 14.17 11.91
C VAL A 54 22.77 15.00 12.56
N LYS A 55 23.86 14.36 13.00
CA LYS A 55 25.02 15.08 13.56
C LYS A 55 25.81 15.73 12.43
N GLU A 56 26.28 16.95 12.66
CA GLU A 56 27.09 17.69 11.69
C GLU A 56 28.44 17.00 11.36
N SER A 57 28.89 16.10 12.23
CA SER A 57 30.14 15.34 12.05
C SER A 57 30.02 14.19 11.05
N GLU A 58 28.82 13.89 10.55
CA GLU A 58 28.60 12.79 9.63
C GLU A 58 28.98 13.15 8.19
N ASN A 59 29.47 12.14 7.45
CA ASN A 59 29.94 12.31 6.09
C ASN A 59 28.82 12.18 5.05
N ASN A 60 29.06 12.67 3.83
CA ASN A 60 28.15 12.46 2.71
C ASN A 60 27.93 10.96 2.44
N GLY A 61 26.66 10.56 2.29
CA GLY A 61 26.27 9.15 2.17
C GLY A 61 25.99 8.46 3.51
N TYR A 62 25.99 9.19 4.63
CA TYR A 62 25.51 8.69 5.91
C TYR A 62 24.03 8.29 5.84
N TYR A 63 23.71 7.13 6.39
CA TYR A 63 22.34 6.64 6.52
C TYR A 63 21.60 7.42 7.61
N VAL A 64 20.53 8.11 7.24
CA VAL A 64 19.77 8.99 8.14
C VAL A 64 18.64 8.24 8.83
N THR A 65 17.74 7.66 8.04
CA THR A 65 16.59 6.88 8.52
C THR A 65 16.04 6.04 7.37
N THR A 66 15.06 5.20 7.69
CA THR A 66 14.15 4.59 6.73
C THR A 66 12.74 5.04 7.03
N VAL A 67 11.95 5.26 5.98
CA VAL A 67 10.50 5.43 6.09
C VAL A 67 9.81 4.21 5.53
N ARG A 68 8.63 3.90 6.06
CA ARG A 68 7.85 2.77 5.58
C ARG A 68 6.38 3.16 5.50
N ALA A 69 5.75 2.79 4.41
CA ALA A 69 4.32 2.81 4.24
C ALA A 69 3.82 1.45 3.74
N THR A 70 2.56 1.18 4.04
CA THR A 70 1.84 -0.02 3.61
C THR A 70 0.52 0.39 2.99
N ASP A 71 0.13 -0.30 1.92
CA ASP A 71 -1.20 -0.16 1.34
C ASP A 71 -2.01 -1.43 1.66
N ALA A 72 -3.30 -1.26 1.94
CA ALA A 72 -4.16 -2.34 2.41
C ALA A 72 -4.72 -3.20 1.28
N ASP A 73 -4.70 -2.73 0.03
CA ASP A 73 -5.05 -3.51 -1.16
C ASP A 73 -4.21 -4.80 -1.22
N LYS A 74 -4.70 -5.87 -1.87
CA LYS A 74 -3.96 -7.17 -1.86
C LYS A 74 -3.25 -7.53 -3.16
N GLU A 75 -3.52 -6.87 -4.28
CA GLU A 75 -2.93 -7.21 -5.58
C GLU A 75 -2.05 -6.09 -6.12
N GLU A 76 -0.95 -6.48 -6.75
CA GLU A 76 -0.10 -5.56 -7.51
C GLU A 76 -0.85 -5.09 -8.77
N PRO A 77 -0.77 -3.80 -9.14
CA PRO A 77 0.08 -2.77 -8.56
C PRO A 77 -0.60 -1.93 -7.47
N HIS A 78 -1.79 -2.31 -7.02
CA HIS A 78 -2.59 -1.48 -6.10
C HIS A 78 -1.98 -1.44 -4.70
N ASN A 79 -1.33 -2.52 -4.28
CA ASN A 79 -0.65 -2.60 -2.99
C ASN A 79 0.83 -2.16 -3.02
N SER A 80 1.31 -1.62 -4.15
CA SER A 80 2.69 -1.18 -4.31
C SER A 80 2.90 0.26 -3.86
N VAL A 81 3.95 0.50 -3.07
CA VAL A 81 4.31 1.84 -2.59
C VAL A 81 5.62 2.30 -3.20
N SER A 82 5.70 3.59 -3.57
CA SER A 82 6.94 4.23 -3.97
C SER A 82 7.16 5.55 -3.22
N TYR A 83 8.43 5.90 -3.00
CA TYR A 83 8.81 7.02 -2.16
C TYR A 83 9.50 8.13 -2.94
N ALA A 84 9.25 9.38 -2.54
CA ALA A 84 9.93 10.55 -3.08
C ALA A 84 9.96 11.68 -2.04
N LEU A 85 11.02 12.50 -2.09
CA LEU A 85 11.10 13.73 -1.30
C LEU A 85 10.45 14.87 -2.07
N LEU A 86 9.43 15.50 -1.48
CA LEU A 86 8.89 16.75 -1.98
C LEU A 86 9.75 17.91 -1.47
N ASN A 87 10.03 18.87 -2.35
CA ASN A 87 10.72 20.10 -1.96
C ASN A 87 9.79 21.30 -2.11
N GLU A 88 9.20 21.74 -1.00
CA GLU A 88 8.29 22.89 -0.99
C GLU A 88 9.00 24.25 -1.14
N GLN A 89 10.35 24.29 -1.10
CA GLN A 89 11.14 25.52 -1.06
C GLN A 89 11.79 25.91 -2.41
N LEU A 90 11.40 25.28 -3.53
CA LEU A 90 11.96 25.62 -4.85
C LEU A 90 11.17 26.72 -5.58
N SER A 91 11.33 27.96 -5.16
CA SER A 91 11.21 29.12 -6.06
C SER A 91 12.53 29.39 -6.83
N ASP A 92 13.66 28.88 -6.36
CA ASP A 92 14.98 29.15 -6.95
C ASP A 92 15.43 28.09 -7.95
N THR A 93 15.42 28.47 -9.22
CA THR A 93 15.67 27.65 -10.41
C THR A 93 17.15 27.32 -10.67
N GLN A 94 18.05 27.54 -9.71
CA GLN A 94 19.50 27.52 -9.97
C GLN A 94 20.28 26.39 -9.27
N ASN A 95 19.68 25.58 -8.38
CA ASN A 95 20.40 24.44 -7.79
C ASN A 95 19.47 23.30 -7.35
N ARG A 96 19.16 22.38 -8.26
CA ARG A 96 18.24 21.23 -8.07
C ARG A 96 18.78 20.09 -7.18
N ARG A 97 19.78 20.34 -6.32
CA ARG A 97 20.37 19.27 -5.50
C ARG A 97 19.72 19.25 -4.13
N LEU A 98 18.94 18.20 -3.86
CA LEU A 98 18.41 17.93 -2.53
C LEU A 98 19.56 17.52 -1.60
N PRO A 99 19.56 17.97 -0.32
CA PRO A 99 20.57 17.60 0.66
C PRO A 99 20.46 16.13 1.10
N PHE A 100 19.28 15.53 0.92
CA PHE A 100 18.99 14.13 1.23
C PHE A 100 18.49 13.41 -0.02
N MET A 101 18.62 12.09 0.00
CA MET A 101 18.08 11.19 -1.00
C MET A 101 17.24 10.14 -0.30
N LEU A 102 16.21 9.66 -0.98
CA LEU A 102 15.34 8.60 -0.51
C LEU A 102 15.28 7.54 -1.60
N ASP A 103 15.37 6.28 -1.22
CA ASP A 103 15.27 5.19 -2.18
C ASP A 103 13.78 4.99 -2.53
N PRO A 104 13.40 5.04 -3.82
CA PRO A 104 11.99 4.99 -4.19
C PRO A 104 11.32 3.65 -3.89
N LEU A 105 12.08 2.58 -3.65
CA LEU A 105 11.56 1.25 -3.32
C LEU A 105 11.68 0.93 -1.84
N THR A 106 12.77 1.34 -1.19
CA THR A 106 13.04 0.98 0.20
C THR A 106 12.72 2.05 1.23
N GLY A 107 12.39 3.27 0.80
CA GLY A 107 12.23 4.43 1.69
C GLY A 107 13.56 4.87 2.25
#